data_AF-A0AAV3EUH3-F1
#
_entry.id   AF-A0AAV3EUH3-F1
#
_cell.length_a   1.000
_cell.length_b   1.000
_cell.length_c   1.000
_cell.angle_alpha   90.00
_cell.angle_beta   90.00
_cell.angle_gamma   90.00
#
_symmetry.space_group_name_H-M   'P 1'
#
loop_
_entity.id
_entity.type
_entity.pdbx_description
1 polymer ?
#
loop_
_entity_poly.entity_id
_entity_poly.type
_entity_poly.pdbx_seq_one_letter_code
_entity_poly.pdbx_strand_id
1 'polypeptide(L)'
;MEFVQKNSTSHTDTSEMMHKETHAENLGISIKNASIGLLYKKRVFWLVILVFGNIFSGAGIAYFEEIITSYVALVFFLPLLIDSGGNAGSQSATLMVRALATGDVHPNDWGRMLAREVFVALGLGFSMAIAVYFLGLYRGGYEIAMVVGISMIAIVLIGSLVGTVLPFVLHKLNLDPASASAPMITSIADISGVLIYFAIASAILDIG
;
A
#
# COMPACT_ATOMS: atom_id res chain seq x y z
N MET A 1 0.90 30.98 -52.50
CA MET A 1 1.87 30.61 -51.46
C MET A 1 1.08 30.39 -50.20
N GLU A 2 0.87 29.12 -49.85
CA GLU A 2 -0.07 28.70 -48.81
C GLU A 2 0.68 27.92 -47.71
N PHE A 3 0.29 28.24 -46.48
CA PHE A 3 0.23 27.38 -45.28
C PHE A 3 1.45 27.08 -44.39
N VAL A 4 1.29 27.58 -43.14
CA VAL A 4 1.34 26.86 -41.84
C VAL A 4 2.66 26.84 -41.06
N GLN A 5 2.61 27.68 -40.03
CA GLN A 5 3.29 27.69 -38.74
C GLN A 5 3.26 26.31 -38.04
N LYS A 6 4.42 25.72 -37.70
CA LYS A 6 4.52 24.46 -36.94
C LYS A 6 4.92 24.74 -35.49
N ASN A 7 4.15 24.09 -34.62
CA ASN A 7 4.02 24.20 -33.17
C ASN A 7 5.28 24.11 -32.32
N SER A 8 5.19 24.86 -31.23
CA SER A 8 5.86 24.79 -29.94
C SER A 8 5.54 23.53 -29.11
N THR A 9 6.22 23.46 -27.95
CA THR A 9 5.92 22.73 -26.69
C THR A 9 6.35 21.27 -26.56
N SER A 10 7.46 21.06 -25.83
CA SER A 10 7.92 19.75 -25.32
C SER A 10 8.33 19.82 -23.83
N HIS A 11 7.56 20.48 -22.96
CA HIS A 11 7.87 20.56 -21.51
C HIS A 11 6.68 20.61 -20.54
N THR A 12 5.48 20.19 -20.92
CA THR A 12 4.33 20.11 -20.02
C THR A 12 3.66 18.76 -20.18
N ASP A 13 4.16 17.74 -19.48
CA ASP A 13 3.44 16.45 -19.34
C ASP A 13 3.89 15.59 -18.15
N THR A 14 4.62 16.15 -17.17
CA THR A 14 4.92 15.46 -15.91
C THR A 14 4.18 16.04 -14.70
N SER A 15 3.68 17.27 -14.82
CA SER A 15 2.85 17.92 -13.77
C SER A 15 1.37 17.50 -13.82
N GLU A 16 0.86 17.03 -14.97
CA GLU A 16 -0.53 16.57 -15.09
C GLU A 16 -0.73 15.14 -14.57
N MET A 17 0.30 14.30 -14.59
CA MET A 17 0.22 12.92 -14.06
C MET A 17 0.31 12.86 -12.52
N MET A 18 0.77 13.92 -11.86
CA MET A 18 0.86 14.02 -10.39
C MET A 18 -0.46 14.42 -9.72
N HIS A 19 -1.49 14.79 -10.50
CA HIS A 19 -2.79 15.22 -9.97
C HIS A 19 -3.89 14.17 -10.08
N LYS A 20 -3.56 12.92 -10.46
CA LYS A 20 -4.55 11.89 -10.78
C LYS A 20 -4.56 10.65 -9.87
N GLU A 21 -3.98 10.74 -8.68
CA GLU A 21 -4.10 9.69 -7.66
C GLU A 21 -4.80 10.20 -6.41
N THR A 22 -6.13 10.32 -6.47
CA THR A 22 -6.96 10.30 -5.26
C THR A 22 -8.34 9.77 -5.65
N HIS A 23 -8.81 8.74 -4.95
CA HIS A 23 -10.13 8.10 -5.06
C HIS A 23 -11.31 9.03 -4.74
N ALA A 24 -11.44 10.15 -5.46
CA ALA A 24 -12.58 11.04 -5.48
C ALA A 24 -13.29 11.06 -6.85
N GLU A 25 -12.74 10.38 -7.87
CA GLU A 25 -13.14 10.56 -9.28
C GLU A 25 -14.16 9.53 -9.80
N ASN A 26 -15.04 8.99 -8.94
CA ASN A 26 -16.16 8.15 -9.40
C ASN A 26 -17.54 8.61 -8.90
N LEU A 27 -17.66 9.88 -8.56
CA LEU A 27 -18.96 10.55 -8.45
C LEU A 27 -18.89 11.70 -9.45
N GLY A 28 -19.77 11.76 -10.45
CA GLY A 28 -19.84 12.81 -11.48
C GLY A 28 -20.21 14.20 -10.93
N ILE A 29 -19.60 14.60 -9.81
CA ILE A 29 -19.80 15.80 -9.05
C ILE A 29 -18.55 16.65 -9.29
N SER A 30 -18.68 17.70 -10.09
CA SER A 30 -17.63 18.70 -10.25
C SER A 30 -17.32 19.32 -8.88
N ILE A 31 -16.08 19.13 -8.38
CA ILE A 31 -15.62 19.66 -7.09
C ILE A 31 -15.86 21.18 -7.00
N LYS A 32 -15.74 21.88 -8.13
CA LYS A 32 -15.95 23.33 -8.24
C LYS A 32 -17.39 23.75 -7.97
N ASN A 33 -18.36 22.87 -8.27
CA ASN A 33 -19.79 23.17 -8.20
C ASN A 33 -20.49 22.43 -7.04
N ALA A 34 -19.79 21.52 -6.35
CA ALA A 34 -20.33 20.76 -5.24
C ALA A 34 -20.46 21.63 -3.99
N SER A 35 -21.57 21.49 -3.26
CA SER A 35 -21.67 22.12 -1.94
C SER A 35 -20.73 21.41 -0.94
N ILE A 36 -20.21 22.17 0.03
CA ILE A 36 -19.33 21.65 1.09
C ILE A 36 -20.00 20.47 1.82
N GLY A 37 -21.30 20.57 2.10
CA GLY A 37 -22.07 19.52 2.77
C GLY A 37 -22.18 18.23 1.96
N LEU A 38 -22.29 18.33 0.63
CA LEU A 38 -22.32 17.16 -0.26
C LEU A 38 -20.96 16.44 -0.26
N LEU A 39 -19.87 17.19 -0.42
CA LEU A 39 -18.51 16.64 -0.37
C LEU A 39 -18.21 16.00 0.99
N TYR A 40 -18.57 16.67 2.08
CA TYR A 40 -18.40 16.16 3.44
C TYR A 40 -19.15 14.83 3.63
N LYS A 41 -20.45 14.79 3.30
CA LYS A 41 -21.28 13.59 3.50
C LYS A 41 -20.75 12.38 2.72
N LYS A 42 -20.21 12.61 1.52
CA LYS A 42 -19.63 11.55 0.68
C LYS A 42 -18.30 11.01 1.23
N ARG A 43 -17.46 11.88 1.82
CA ARG A 43 -16.15 11.48 2.37
C ARG A 43 -16.26 10.94 3.79
N VAL A 44 -17.04 11.58 4.66
CA VAL A 44 -17.11 11.24 6.10
C VAL A 44 -17.58 9.81 6.32
N PHE A 45 -18.58 9.34 5.56
CA PHE A 45 -19.08 7.97 5.69
C PHE A 45 -17.95 6.96 5.42
N TRP A 46 -17.21 7.16 4.34
CA TRP A 46 -16.08 6.29 3.99
C TRP A 46 -14.92 6.39 4.99
N LEU A 47 -14.54 7.60 5.39
CA LEU A 47 -13.46 7.82 6.35
C LEU A 47 -13.77 7.21 7.72
N VAL A 48 -15.02 7.30 8.20
CA VAL A 48 -15.44 6.69 9.46
C VAL A 48 -15.33 5.16 9.38
N ILE A 49 -15.72 4.54 8.26
CA ILE A 49 -15.53 3.09 8.05
C ILE A 49 -14.05 2.71 8.15
N LEU A 50 -13.16 3.49 7.52
CA LEU A 50 -11.71 3.25 7.61
C LEU A 50 -11.17 3.38 9.05
N VAL A 51 -11.68 4.33 9.84
CA VAL A 51 -11.33 4.47 11.26
C VAL A 51 -11.71 3.20 12.04
N PHE A 52 -12.89 2.62 11.78
CA PHE A 52 -13.26 1.34 12.38
C PHE A 52 -12.35 0.20 11.92
N GLY A 53 -11.88 0.22 10.67
CA GLY A 53 -10.86 -0.71 10.18
C GLY A 53 -9.56 -0.65 10.99
N ASN A 54 -9.12 0.55 11.38
CA ASN A 54 -7.90 0.74 12.17
C ASN A 54 -7.98 0.17 13.59
N ILE A 55 -9.19 -0.14 14.11
CA ILE A 55 -9.35 -0.82 15.40
C ILE A 55 -8.67 -2.20 15.37
N PHE A 56 -8.68 -2.89 14.23
CA PHE A 56 -8.02 -4.19 14.09
C PHE A 56 -6.50 -4.09 14.20
N SER A 57 -5.90 -3.05 13.61
CA SER A 57 -4.47 -2.76 13.78
C SER A 57 -4.15 -2.44 15.24
N GLY A 58 -4.99 -1.63 15.91
CA GLY A 58 -4.85 -1.33 17.34
C GLY A 58 -4.96 -2.58 18.22
N ALA A 59 -5.89 -3.49 17.91
CA ALA A 59 -6.02 -4.78 18.60
C ALA A 59 -4.80 -5.69 18.37
N GLY A 60 -4.23 -5.69 17.16
CA GLY A 60 -2.98 -6.40 16.87
C GLY A 60 -1.81 -5.85 17.68
N ILE A 61 -1.68 -4.53 17.80
CA ILE A 61 -0.65 -3.90 18.65
C ILE A 61 -0.85 -4.31 20.12
N ALA A 62 -2.09 -4.25 20.63
CA ALA A 62 -2.41 -4.63 22.01
C ALA A 62 -2.13 -6.11 22.29
N TYR A 63 -2.35 -7.00 21.32
CA TYR A 63 -2.03 -8.43 21.46
C TYR A 63 -0.53 -8.67 21.71
N PHE A 64 0.35 -7.79 21.21
CA PHE A 64 1.80 -7.88 21.38
C PHE A 64 2.35 -6.88 22.41
N GLU A 65 1.54 -6.43 23.37
CA GLU A 65 1.93 -5.44 24.39
C GLU A 65 3.18 -5.89 25.19
N GLU A 66 3.27 -7.16 25.58
CA GLU A 66 4.41 -7.69 26.35
C GLU A 66 5.74 -7.55 25.58
N ILE A 67 5.74 -7.82 24.28
CA ILE A 67 6.91 -7.63 23.40
C ILE A 67 7.25 -6.15 23.28
N ILE A 68 6.25 -5.30 23.09
CA ILE A 68 6.44 -3.86 22.96
C ILE A 68 7.04 -3.26 24.23
N THR A 69 6.58 -3.68 25.40
CA THR A 69 7.11 -3.19 26.69
C THR A 69 8.54 -3.69 26.93
N SER A 70 8.87 -4.91 26.51
CA SER A 70 10.23 -5.45 26.57
C SER A 70 11.18 -4.74 25.58
N TYR A 71 10.67 -4.38 24.39
CA TYR A 71 11.44 -3.80 23.30
C TYR A 71 10.76 -2.56 22.72
N VAL A 72 10.76 -1.47 23.50
CA VAL A 72 10.12 -0.19 23.13
C VAL A 72 10.63 0.36 21.79
N ALA A 73 11.88 0.03 21.42
CA ALA A 73 12.47 0.42 20.15
C ALA A 73 11.65 -0.01 18.92
N LEU A 74 10.90 -1.13 19.01
CA LEU A 74 10.10 -1.65 17.90
C LEU A 74 9.02 -0.67 17.44
N VAL A 75 8.47 0.13 18.35
CA VAL A 75 7.39 1.10 18.05
C VAL A 75 7.88 2.19 17.09
N PHE A 76 9.16 2.56 17.14
CA PHE A 76 9.70 3.59 16.26
C PHE A 76 9.76 3.16 14.78
N PHE A 77 9.77 1.86 14.52
CA PHE A 77 9.81 1.31 13.16
C PHE A 77 8.41 1.01 12.60
N LEU A 78 7.39 0.97 13.47
CA LEU A 78 6.04 0.56 13.10
C LEU A 78 5.42 1.47 12.01
N PRO A 79 5.46 2.81 12.10
CA PRO A 79 4.93 3.66 11.04
C PRO A 79 5.65 3.45 9.70
N LEU A 80 6.98 3.29 9.75
CA LEU A 80 7.81 3.12 8.57
C LEU A 80 7.48 1.81 7.83
N LEU A 81 7.38 0.70 8.58
CA LEU A 81 7.14 -0.61 8.00
C LEU A 81 5.74 -0.70 7.38
N ILE A 82 4.74 -0.23 8.13
CA ILE A 82 3.34 -0.23 7.69
C ILE A 82 3.16 0.65 6.45
N ASP A 83 3.67 1.88 6.47
CA ASP A 83 3.58 2.81 5.33
C ASP A 83 4.26 2.24 4.08
N SER A 84 5.41 1.58 4.25
CA SER A 84 6.11 0.94 3.13
C SER A 84 5.27 -0.17 2.46
N GLY A 85 4.60 -1.01 3.27
CA GLY A 85 3.69 -2.04 2.76
C GLY A 85 2.46 -1.45 2.06
N GLY A 86 1.84 -0.42 2.65
CA GLY A 86 0.69 0.28 2.08
C GLY A 86 1.01 0.99 0.77
N ASN A 87 2.17 1.64 0.67
CA ASN A 87 2.65 2.30 -0.53
C ASN A 87 2.98 1.30 -1.64
N ALA A 88 3.67 0.20 -1.32
CA ALA A 88 3.95 -0.87 -2.27
C ALA A 88 2.66 -1.51 -2.79
N GLY A 89 1.70 -1.82 -1.91
CA GLY A 89 0.41 -2.37 -2.28
C GLY A 89 -0.42 -1.43 -3.15
N SER A 90 -0.43 -0.13 -2.83
CA SER A 90 -1.16 0.86 -3.62
C SER A 90 -0.56 0.99 -5.03
N GLN A 91 0.77 0.96 -5.17
CA GLN A 91 1.45 0.94 -6.47
C GLN A 91 1.07 -0.31 -7.29
N SER A 92 1.14 -1.49 -6.67
CA SER A 92 0.76 -2.75 -7.32
C SER A 92 -0.71 -2.75 -7.76
N ALA A 93 -1.61 -2.17 -6.97
CA ALA A 93 -3.02 -2.05 -7.31
C ALA A 93 -3.29 -1.09 -8.46
N THR A 94 -2.65 0.08 -8.49
CA THR A 94 -2.77 1.02 -9.62
C THR A 94 -2.36 0.35 -10.93
N LEU A 95 -1.23 -0.38 -10.92
CA LEU A 95 -0.76 -1.12 -12.09
C LEU A 95 -1.75 -2.22 -12.50
N MET A 96 -2.31 -2.94 -11.54
CA MET A 96 -3.32 -3.99 -11.80
C MET A 96 -4.59 -3.43 -12.42
N VAL A 97 -5.17 -2.39 -11.81
CA VAL A 97 -6.40 -1.74 -12.30
C VAL A 97 -6.19 -1.25 -13.73
N ARG A 98 -5.04 -0.63 -14.00
CA ARG A 98 -4.69 -0.19 -15.35
C ARG A 98 -4.60 -1.36 -16.32
N ALA A 99 -3.91 -2.44 -15.96
CA ALA A 99 -3.72 -3.59 -16.83
C ALA A 99 -5.03 -4.35 -17.11
N LEU A 100 -5.95 -4.38 -16.14
CA LEU A 100 -7.31 -4.90 -16.34
C LEU A 100 -8.14 -3.99 -17.27
N ALA A 101 -8.02 -2.66 -17.12
CA ALA A 101 -8.75 -1.70 -17.94
C ALA A 101 -8.26 -1.64 -19.39
N THR A 102 -6.98 -1.88 -19.65
CA THR A 102 -6.41 -1.97 -21.01
C THR A 102 -6.64 -3.33 -21.67
N GLY A 103 -7.11 -4.33 -20.92
CA GLY A 103 -7.24 -5.71 -21.39
C GLY A 103 -5.90 -6.44 -21.53
N ASP A 104 -4.83 -5.91 -20.94
CA ASP A 104 -3.49 -6.52 -20.96
C ASP A 104 -3.39 -7.78 -20.08
N VAL A 105 -4.36 -8.00 -19.18
CA VAL A 105 -4.40 -9.15 -18.26
C VAL A 105 -5.59 -10.03 -18.59
N HIS A 106 -5.31 -11.26 -19.04
CA HIS A 106 -6.32 -12.31 -19.14
C HIS A 106 -6.33 -13.21 -17.89
N PRO A 107 -7.48 -13.78 -17.50
CA PRO A 107 -7.58 -14.67 -16.34
C PRO A 107 -6.62 -15.87 -16.35
N ASN A 108 -6.22 -16.34 -17.54
CA ASN A 108 -5.29 -17.46 -17.70
C ASN A 108 -3.83 -17.09 -17.37
N ASP A 109 -3.47 -15.82 -17.41
CA ASP A 109 -2.11 -15.33 -17.11
C ASP A 109 -1.88 -15.07 -15.62
N TRP A 110 -2.92 -15.21 -14.79
CA TRP A 110 -2.94 -14.86 -13.37
C TRP A 110 -1.75 -15.42 -12.59
N GLY A 111 -1.46 -16.72 -12.72
CA GLY A 111 -0.38 -17.36 -11.99
C GLY A 111 1.01 -16.82 -12.37
N ARG A 112 1.24 -16.57 -13.67
CA ARG A 112 2.51 -16.00 -14.17
C ARG A 112 2.69 -14.56 -13.69
N MET A 113 1.61 -13.81 -13.65
CA MET A 113 1.61 -12.42 -13.19
C MET A 113 1.87 -12.33 -11.68
N LEU A 114 1.19 -13.15 -10.86
CA LEU A 114 1.48 -13.25 -9.43
C LEU A 114 2.94 -13.62 -9.17
N ALA A 115 3.47 -14.60 -9.91
CA ALA A 115 4.88 -15.00 -9.76
C ALA A 115 5.83 -13.82 -10.05
N ARG A 116 5.58 -13.05 -11.12
CA ARG A 116 6.34 -11.83 -11.42
C ARG A 116 6.25 -10.82 -10.29
N GLU A 117 5.06 -10.59 -9.77
CA GLU A 117 4.85 -9.66 -8.66
C GLU A 117 5.64 -10.07 -7.42
N VAL A 118 5.66 -11.36 -7.07
CA VAL A 118 6.47 -11.87 -5.96
C VAL A 118 7.94 -11.50 -6.15
N PHE A 119 8.51 -11.69 -7.34
CA PHE A 119 9.91 -11.34 -7.59
C PHE A 119 10.19 -9.84 -7.51
N VAL A 120 9.28 -9.01 -8.04
CA VAL A 120 9.38 -7.55 -7.96
C VAL A 120 9.30 -7.09 -6.50
N ALA A 121 8.30 -7.58 -5.76
CA ALA A 121 8.07 -7.23 -4.37
C ALA A 121 9.21 -7.71 -3.45
N LEU A 122 9.80 -8.88 -3.71
CA LEU A 122 11.00 -9.32 -3.00
C LEU A 122 12.20 -8.42 -3.27
N GLY A 123 12.40 -7.97 -4.51
CA GLY A 123 13.46 -7.03 -4.86
C GLY A 123 13.29 -5.66 -4.19
N LEU A 124 12.05 -5.14 -4.18
CA LEU A 124 11.69 -3.91 -3.48
C LEU A 124 11.89 -4.05 -1.96
N GLY A 125 11.35 -5.12 -1.39
CA GLY A 125 11.45 -5.44 0.03
C GLY A 125 12.90 -5.58 0.48
N PHE A 126 13.75 -6.28 -0.28
CA PHE A 126 15.16 -6.43 0.03
C PHE A 126 15.91 -5.09 -0.04
N SER A 127 15.63 -4.27 -1.05
CA SER A 127 16.24 -2.95 -1.19
C SER A 127 15.90 -2.05 0.00
N MET A 128 14.64 -2.05 0.43
CA MET A 128 14.19 -1.32 1.61
C MET A 128 14.74 -1.93 2.92
N ALA A 129 14.83 -3.26 2.99
CA ALA A 129 15.36 -3.99 4.15
C ALA A 129 16.81 -3.57 4.46
N ILE A 130 17.65 -3.40 3.45
CA ILE A 130 19.03 -2.91 3.65
C ILE A 130 19.02 -1.54 4.32
N ALA A 131 18.17 -0.61 3.85
CA ALA A 131 18.11 0.74 4.41
C ALA A 131 17.66 0.72 5.89
N VAL A 132 16.61 -0.04 6.21
CA VAL A 132 16.08 -0.10 7.58
C VAL A 132 16.93 -0.94 8.52
N TYR A 133 17.69 -1.90 8.01
CA TYR A 133 18.61 -2.71 8.81
C TYR A 133 19.67 -1.84 9.48
N PHE A 134 20.30 -0.91 8.75
CA PHE A 134 21.27 0.02 9.34
C PHE A 134 20.65 0.93 10.40
N LEU A 135 19.41 1.36 10.18
CA LEU A 135 18.67 2.15 11.17
C LEU A 135 18.34 1.31 12.43
N GLY A 136 17.97 0.04 12.23
CA GLY A 136 17.76 -0.95 13.28
C GLY A 136 19.01 -1.18 14.12
N LEU A 137 20.16 -1.37 13.48
CA LEU A 137 21.45 -1.54 14.15
C LEU A 137 21.76 -0.35 15.05
N TYR A 138 21.55 0.87 14.54
CA TYR A 138 21.81 2.09 15.29
C TYR A 138 20.87 2.27 16.49
N ARG A 139 19.61 1.86 16.38
CA ARG A 139 18.57 2.13 17.40
C ARG A 139 18.39 1.02 18.43
N GLY A 140 18.63 -0.23 18.07
CA GLY A 140 18.25 -1.38 18.90
C GLY A 140 19.19 -2.57 18.80
N GLY A 141 20.34 -2.43 18.16
CA GLY A 141 21.32 -3.51 18.00
C GLY A 141 20.94 -4.54 16.95
N TYR A 142 21.67 -5.66 16.94
CA TYR A 142 21.60 -6.68 15.90
C TYR A 142 20.22 -7.35 15.81
N GLU A 143 19.63 -7.71 16.94
CA GLU A 143 18.34 -8.42 16.98
C GLU A 143 17.21 -7.55 16.38
N ILE A 144 17.12 -6.28 16.78
CA ILE A 144 16.14 -5.33 16.24
C ILE A 144 16.37 -5.08 14.75
N ALA A 145 17.63 -4.99 14.32
CA ALA A 145 17.97 -4.85 12.90
C ALA A 145 17.45 -6.03 12.07
N MET A 146 17.62 -7.25 12.56
CA MET A 146 17.13 -8.47 11.92
C MET A 146 15.60 -8.50 11.87
N VAL A 147 14.93 -8.18 12.99
CA VAL A 147 13.46 -8.11 13.06
C VAL A 147 12.92 -7.12 12.03
N VAL A 148 13.43 -5.89 12.01
CA VAL A 148 12.95 -4.83 11.10
C VAL A 148 13.26 -5.17 9.65
N GLY A 149 14.47 -5.70 9.36
CA GLY A 149 14.87 -6.07 8.01
C GLY A 149 14.03 -7.19 7.40
N ILE A 150 13.83 -8.29 8.15
CA ILE A 150 13.00 -9.43 7.69
C ILE A 150 11.54 -8.99 7.55
N SER A 151 11.04 -8.22 8.53
CA SER A 151 9.67 -7.70 8.49
C SER A 151 9.44 -6.80 7.29
N MET A 152 10.39 -5.95 6.91
CA MET A 152 10.28 -5.10 5.72
C MET A 152 10.04 -5.93 4.46
N ILE A 153 10.79 -7.02 4.27
CA ILE A 153 10.62 -7.91 3.11
C ILE A 153 9.22 -8.51 3.11
N ALA A 154 8.79 -9.07 4.24
CA ALA A 154 7.50 -9.74 4.36
C ALA A 154 6.32 -8.78 4.17
N ILE A 155 6.39 -7.58 4.77
CA ILE A 155 5.32 -6.58 4.73
C ILE A 155 5.17 -6.01 3.33
N VAL A 156 6.28 -5.69 2.65
CA VAL A 156 6.26 -5.22 1.25
C VAL A 156 5.70 -6.30 0.33
N LEU A 157 6.12 -7.56 0.50
CA LEU A 157 5.59 -8.68 -0.25
C LEU A 157 4.07 -8.83 -0.09
N ILE A 158 3.59 -8.85 1.15
CA ILE A 158 2.16 -9.01 1.42
C ILE A 158 1.36 -7.79 0.95
N GLY A 159 1.87 -6.58 1.16
CA GLY A 159 1.25 -5.35 0.66
C GLY A 159 1.07 -5.37 -0.86
N SER A 160 2.14 -5.65 -1.60
CA SER A 160 2.11 -5.80 -3.06
C SER A 160 1.14 -6.88 -3.52
N LEU A 161 1.17 -8.05 -2.89
CA LEU A 161 0.25 -9.15 -3.20
C LEU A 161 -1.22 -8.76 -2.97
N VAL A 162 -1.54 -8.10 -1.86
CA VAL A 162 -2.90 -7.56 -1.60
C VAL A 162 -3.29 -6.59 -2.71
N GLY A 163 -2.38 -5.68 -3.09
CA GLY A 163 -2.58 -4.71 -4.16
C GLY A 163 -2.86 -5.36 -5.51
N THR A 164 -2.21 -6.46 -5.84
CA THR A 164 -2.41 -7.22 -7.09
C THR A 164 -3.67 -8.08 -7.04
N VAL A 165 -3.92 -8.78 -5.93
CA VAL A 165 -5.03 -9.74 -5.76
C VAL A 165 -6.37 -9.04 -5.69
N LEU A 166 -6.47 -7.94 -4.93
CA LEU A 166 -7.74 -7.33 -4.61
C LEU A 166 -8.48 -6.80 -5.85
N PRO A 167 -7.88 -5.99 -6.76
CA PRO A 167 -8.56 -5.54 -7.97
C PRO A 167 -8.89 -6.68 -8.93
N PHE A 168 -8.03 -7.70 -9.01
CA PHE A 168 -8.27 -8.88 -9.85
C PHE A 168 -9.47 -9.70 -9.36
N VAL A 169 -9.59 -9.91 -8.04
CA VAL A 169 -10.74 -10.61 -7.46
C VAL A 169 -12.02 -9.82 -7.73
N LEU A 170 -12.02 -8.50 -7.56
CA LEU A 170 -13.17 -7.65 -7.90
C LEU A 170 -13.56 -7.82 -9.38
N HIS A 171 -12.59 -7.76 -10.29
CA HIS A 171 -12.82 -8.00 -11.72
C HIS A 171 -13.50 -9.35 -11.98
N LYS A 172 -12.98 -10.42 -11.37
CA LYS A 172 -13.51 -11.78 -11.51
C LYS A 172 -14.94 -11.92 -10.98
N LEU A 173 -15.32 -11.11 -10.00
CA LEU A 173 -16.67 -11.03 -9.45
C LEU A 173 -17.59 -10.08 -10.24
N ASN A 174 -17.13 -9.55 -11.38
CA ASN A 174 -17.82 -8.52 -12.18
C ASN A 174 -18.09 -7.21 -11.40
N LEU A 175 -17.25 -6.92 -10.40
CA LEU A 175 -17.22 -5.64 -9.70
C LEU A 175 -16.16 -4.73 -10.32
N ASP A 176 -16.33 -3.41 -10.20
CA ASP A 176 -15.37 -2.44 -10.72
C ASP A 176 -14.02 -2.56 -9.98
N PRO A 177 -12.93 -2.95 -10.67
CA PRO A 177 -11.60 -3.08 -10.06
C PRO A 177 -11.08 -1.77 -9.50
N ALA A 178 -11.49 -0.62 -10.06
CA ALA A 178 -11.14 0.69 -9.54
C ALA A 178 -11.77 0.96 -8.16
N SER A 179 -12.72 0.15 -7.72
CA SER A 179 -13.24 0.20 -6.34
C SER A 179 -12.22 -0.26 -5.29
N ALA A 180 -11.17 -1.00 -5.68
CA ALA A 180 -10.03 -1.30 -4.81
C ALA A 180 -9.21 -0.02 -4.54
N SER A 181 -9.72 0.80 -3.63
CA SER A 181 -9.12 2.08 -3.31
C SER A 181 -7.80 1.96 -2.56
N ALA A 182 -6.86 2.88 -2.84
CA ALA A 182 -5.61 2.97 -2.08
C ALA A 182 -5.86 2.97 -0.56
N PRO A 183 -6.82 3.72 0.01
CA PRO A 183 -7.16 3.63 1.43
C PRO A 183 -7.57 2.24 1.93
N MET A 184 -8.25 1.44 1.12
CA MET A 184 -8.66 0.09 1.51
C MET A 184 -7.47 -0.87 1.52
N ILE A 185 -6.58 -0.72 0.54
CA ILE A 185 -5.34 -1.50 0.46
C ILE A 185 -4.43 -1.15 1.62
N THR A 186 -4.24 0.14 1.91
CA THR A 186 -3.46 0.57 3.06
C THR A 186 -4.05 0.05 4.36
N SER A 187 -5.37 0.09 4.57
CA SER A 187 -5.96 -0.51 5.79
C SER A 187 -5.69 -2.01 5.94
N ILE A 188 -5.71 -2.79 4.85
CA ILE A 188 -5.36 -4.22 4.90
C ILE A 188 -3.85 -4.39 5.17
N ALA A 189 -3.02 -3.56 4.54
CA ALA A 189 -1.58 -3.53 4.75
C ALA A 189 -1.21 -3.12 6.19
N ASP A 190 -1.96 -2.22 6.82
CA ASP A 190 -1.77 -1.81 8.22
C ASP A 190 -2.02 -2.99 9.15
N ILE A 191 -3.15 -3.66 9.01
CA ILE A 191 -3.51 -4.80 9.86
C ILE A 191 -2.51 -5.94 9.69
N SER A 192 -2.26 -6.34 8.43
CA SER A 192 -1.30 -7.41 8.13
C SER A 192 0.13 -7.03 8.54
N GLY A 193 0.52 -5.77 8.34
CA GLY A 193 1.83 -5.24 8.67
C GLY A 193 2.13 -5.28 10.16
N VAL A 194 1.17 -4.86 11.00
CA VAL A 194 1.26 -4.99 12.47
C VAL A 194 1.46 -6.45 12.86
N LEU A 195 0.61 -7.35 12.36
CA LEU A 195 0.64 -8.76 12.75
C LEU A 195 1.94 -9.45 12.30
N ILE A 196 2.39 -9.21 11.07
CA ILE A 196 3.63 -9.77 10.52
C ILE A 196 4.83 -9.26 11.32
N TYR A 197 4.90 -7.94 11.54
CA TYR A 197 6.03 -7.32 12.22
C TYR A 197 6.23 -7.89 13.63
N PHE A 198 5.16 -7.91 14.43
CA PHE A 198 5.26 -8.37 15.80
C PHE A 198 5.31 -9.89 15.92
N ALA A 199 4.74 -10.65 14.99
CA ALA A 199 4.95 -12.10 14.93
C ALA A 199 6.43 -12.44 14.67
N ILE A 200 7.08 -11.72 13.75
CA ILE A 200 8.52 -11.87 13.49
C ILE A 200 9.33 -11.43 14.71
N ALA A 201 8.95 -10.33 15.36
CA ALA A 201 9.60 -9.87 16.59
C ALA A 201 9.52 -10.94 17.69
N SER A 202 8.34 -11.52 17.93
CA SER A 202 8.12 -12.61 18.89
C SER A 202 9.01 -13.81 18.60
N ALA A 203 9.07 -14.22 17.33
CA ALA A 203 9.84 -15.39 16.92
C ALA A 203 11.36 -15.20 17.04
N ILE A 204 11.87 -13.97 16.87
CA ILE A 204 13.31 -13.69 16.90
C ILE A 204 13.80 -13.30 18.31
N LEU A 205 13.00 -12.55 19.05
CA LEU A 205 13.37 -12.02 20.38
C LEU A 205 13.06 -13.00 21.52
N ASP A 206 12.60 -14.21 21.18
CA ASP A 206 12.41 -15.36 22.08
C ASP A 206 11.53 -15.06 23.30
N ILE A 207 10.44 -14.33 23.05
CA ILE A 207 9.33 -14.18 24.00
C ILE A 207 8.20 -15.07 23.47
N GLY A 208 8.17 -16.30 23.97
CA GLY A 208 7.11 -17.30 23.76
C GLY A 208 6.34 -17.57 25.04
#